data_AF-A0A239YEM8-F1
#
_entry.id   AF-A0A239YEM8-F1
#
_cell.length_a   1.000
_cell.length_b   1.000
_cell.length_c   1.000
_cell.angle_alpha   90.00
_cell.angle_beta   90.00
_cell.angle_gamma   90.00
#
_symmetry.space_group_name_H-M   'P 1'
#
loop_
_entity.id
_entity.type
_entity.pdbx_description
1 polymer ?
#
loop_
_entity_poly.entity_id
_entity_poly.type
_entity_poly.pdbx_seq_one_letter_code
_entity_poly.pdbx_strand_id
1 'polypeptide(L)'
;MAEVAKKKFKSKYHILWWVIILSLIFMGLVEYGYVSGGRSFGNWKVHLGLVPYVTWLVMTYIATKPKWFIKRYNPAEMFQIHRILGIVTVVLVCIHWYVYFLKAVKSPLGFWGGYVSTVSMLIALVFGILYLTPWIGNMAKSISRKKAIWIHRLNLVAIIAANIHVHGFGRLSKMVPFMPVFDVLTYALVIYYIYWMFKQK
;
A
#
# COMPACT_ATOMS: atom_id res chain seq x y z
N MET A 1 1.64 -19.18 -43.00
CA MET A 1 2.08 -18.25 -41.94
C MET A 1 1.42 -18.70 -40.64
N ALA A 2 2.19 -19.14 -39.64
CA ALA A 2 1.61 -19.59 -38.38
C ALA A 2 1.03 -18.39 -37.63
N GLU A 3 -0.28 -18.42 -37.37
CA GLU A 3 -0.97 -17.42 -36.57
C GLU A 3 -0.36 -17.45 -35.16
N VAL A 4 0.38 -16.40 -34.78
CA VAL A 4 0.95 -16.30 -33.44
C VAL A 4 -0.21 -16.16 -32.47
N ALA A 5 -0.59 -17.27 -31.83
CA ALA A 5 -1.65 -17.32 -30.85
C ALA A 5 -1.44 -16.22 -29.81
N LYS A 6 -2.28 -15.17 -29.85
CA LYS A 6 -2.21 -14.07 -28.89
C LYS A 6 -2.45 -14.65 -27.50
N LYS A 7 -1.42 -14.59 -26.66
CA LYS A 7 -1.49 -15.05 -25.27
C LYS A 7 -2.67 -14.36 -24.56
N LYS A 8 -3.67 -15.15 -24.17
CA LYS A 8 -4.87 -14.65 -23.47
C LYS A 8 -4.51 -14.38 -22.00
N PHE A 9 -4.41 -13.10 -21.63
CA PHE A 9 -4.18 -12.68 -20.25
C PHE A 9 -5.50 -12.65 -19.46
N LYS A 10 -5.41 -12.79 -18.13
CA LYS A 10 -6.53 -12.54 -17.23
C LYS A 10 -6.82 -11.04 -17.12
N SER A 11 -8.07 -10.70 -16.80
CA SER A 11 -8.50 -9.31 -16.63
C SER A 11 -7.70 -8.56 -15.57
N LYS A 12 -7.32 -7.32 -15.88
CA LYS A 12 -6.64 -6.39 -14.96
C LYS A 12 -7.45 -6.08 -13.69
N TYR A 13 -8.77 -6.23 -13.72
CA TYR A 13 -9.63 -5.97 -12.56
C TYR A 13 -9.55 -7.06 -11.48
N HIS A 14 -8.91 -8.21 -11.75
CA HIS A 14 -8.73 -9.25 -10.73
C HIS A 14 -7.94 -8.76 -9.51
N ILE A 15 -7.06 -7.75 -9.67
CA ILE A 15 -6.35 -7.16 -8.55
C ILE A 15 -7.31 -6.48 -7.56
N LEU A 16 -8.41 -5.90 -8.05
CA LEU A 16 -9.37 -5.24 -7.18
C LEU A 16 -9.99 -6.26 -6.22
N TRP A 17 -10.25 -7.48 -6.68
CA TRP A 17 -10.68 -8.57 -5.80
C TRP A 17 -9.66 -8.89 -4.71
N TRP A 18 -8.36 -8.83 -5.02
CA TRP A 18 -7.31 -9.06 -4.02
C TRP A 18 -7.34 -7.99 -2.93
N VAL A 19 -7.47 -6.72 -3.35
CA VAL A 19 -7.58 -5.59 -2.44
C VAL A 19 -8.85 -5.68 -1.60
N ILE A 20 -10.00 -5.98 -2.22
CA ILE A 20 -11.31 -6.07 -1.55
C ILE A 20 -11.29 -7.19 -0.52
N ILE A 21 -10.93 -8.41 -0.92
CA ILE A 21 -10.93 -9.58 -0.03
C ILE A 21 -9.98 -9.34 1.14
N LEU A 22 -8.75 -8.89 0.88
CA LEU A 22 -7.79 -8.65 1.95
C LEU A 22 -8.23 -7.50 2.86
N SER A 23 -8.84 -6.45 2.31
CA SER A 23 -9.40 -5.35 3.11
C SER A 23 -10.52 -5.83 4.02
N LEU A 24 -11.45 -6.63 3.49
CA LEU A 24 -12.56 -7.18 4.27
C LEU A 24 -12.08 -8.09 5.40
N ILE A 25 -11.04 -8.91 5.17
CA ILE A 25 -10.40 -9.72 6.21
C ILE A 25 -9.87 -8.80 7.32
N PHE A 26 -9.05 -7.81 6.96
CA PHE A 26 -8.46 -6.89 7.93
C PHE A 26 -9.52 -6.07 8.69
N MET A 27 -10.53 -5.56 8.00
CA MET A 27 -11.66 -4.85 8.59
C MET A 27 -12.40 -5.75 9.59
N GLY A 28 -12.67 -7.00 9.22
CA GLY A 28 -13.29 -7.98 10.10
C GLY A 28 -12.45 -8.25 11.35
N LEU A 29 -11.13 -8.41 11.22
CA LEU A 29 -10.23 -8.61 12.36
C LEU A 29 -10.21 -7.40 13.31
N VAL A 30 -10.19 -6.19 12.77
CA VAL A 30 -10.23 -4.95 13.56
C VAL A 30 -11.58 -4.78 14.27
N GLU A 31 -12.69 -4.98 13.56
CA GLU A 31 -14.02 -4.88 14.17
C GLU A 31 -14.24 -5.96 15.23
N TYR A 32 -13.76 -7.19 14.99
CA TYR A 32 -13.75 -8.24 16.01
C TYR A 32 -12.98 -7.80 17.26
N GLY A 33 -11.79 -7.22 17.09
CA GLY A 33 -11.00 -6.67 18.20
C GLY A 33 -11.70 -5.53 18.94
N TYR A 34 -12.43 -4.66 18.23
CA TYR A 34 -13.22 -3.60 18.85
C TYR A 34 -14.41 -4.14 19.65
N VAL A 35 -15.21 -5.03 19.06
CA VAL A 35 -16.38 -5.64 19.70
C VAL A 35 -15.95 -6.44 20.93
N SER A 36 -14.91 -7.25 20.81
CA SER A 36 -14.34 -8.02 21.94
C SER A 36 -13.80 -7.11 23.06
N GLY A 37 -13.38 -5.89 22.71
CA GLY A 37 -12.95 -4.85 23.65
C GLY A 37 -14.08 -3.95 24.17
N GLY A 38 -15.34 -4.32 23.98
CA GLY A 38 -16.52 -3.58 24.49
C GLY A 38 -16.94 -2.36 23.68
N ARG A 39 -16.49 -2.22 22.42
CA ARG A 39 -16.94 -1.15 21.52
C ARG A 39 -18.06 -1.63 20.60
N SER A 40 -18.88 -0.68 20.13
CA SER A 40 -19.85 -0.96 19.07
C SER A 40 -19.14 -1.33 17.77
N PHE A 41 -19.77 -2.20 16.98
CA PHE A 41 -19.39 -2.46 15.60
C PHE A 41 -19.51 -1.18 14.75
N GLY A 42 -18.74 -1.08 13.66
CA GLY A 42 -18.86 0.00 12.67
C GLY A 42 -17.89 1.16 12.92
N ASN A 43 -16.67 0.86 13.34
CA ASN A 43 -15.59 1.82 13.57
C ASN A 43 -14.98 2.31 12.25
N TRP A 44 -15.82 2.80 11.33
CA TRP A 44 -15.51 3.09 9.92
C TRP A 44 -14.29 3.97 9.71
N LYS A 45 -14.03 4.89 10.65
CA LYS A 45 -12.91 5.83 10.57
C LYS A 45 -11.57 5.09 10.50
N VAL A 46 -11.42 3.97 11.22
CA VAL A 46 -10.18 3.16 11.21
C VAL A 46 -9.94 2.54 9.83
N HIS A 47 -11.03 2.18 9.13
CA HIS A 47 -10.95 1.57 7.81
C HIS A 47 -10.40 2.53 6.75
N LEU A 48 -10.50 3.86 6.97
CA LEU A 48 -9.87 4.86 6.11
C LEU A 48 -8.34 4.77 6.09
N GLY A 49 -7.70 4.26 7.15
CA GLY A 49 -6.27 3.99 7.18
C GLY A 49 -5.94 2.56 6.74
N LEU A 50 -6.81 1.62 7.07
CA LEU A 50 -6.61 0.19 6.82
C LEU A 50 -6.72 -0.20 5.33
N VAL A 51 -7.73 0.32 4.62
CA VAL A 51 -7.93 0.01 3.19
C VAL A 51 -6.76 0.52 2.34
N PRO A 52 -6.26 1.76 2.53
CA PRO A 52 -5.02 2.20 1.87
C PRO A 52 -3.83 1.32 2.16
N TYR A 53 -3.60 1.00 3.43
CA TYR A 53 -2.49 0.16 3.85
C TYR A 53 -2.52 -1.22 3.16
N VAL A 54 -3.67 -1.89 3.16
CA VAL A 54 -3.85 -3.18 2.48
C VAL A 54 -3.60 -3.05 0.98
N THR A 55 -4.12 -2.00 0.37
CA THR A 55 -3.89 -1.72 -1.05
C THR A 55 -2.40 -1.55 -1.35
N TRP A 56 -1.66 -0.86 -0.49
CA TRP A 56 -0.22 -0.68 -0.65
C TRP A 56 0.56 -1.99 -0.52
N LEU A 57 0.14 -2.91 0.36
CA LEU A 57 0.74 -4.25 0.43
C LEU A 57 0.59 -4.99 -0.91
N VAL A 58 -0.63 -5.05 -1.44
CA VAL A 58 -0.95 -5.74 -2.70
C VAL A 58 -0.19 -5.10 -3.87
N MET A 59 -0.18 -3.77 -3.94
CA MET A 59 0.50 -3.01 -4.99
C MET A 59 2.01 -3.17 -4.96
N THR A 60 2.61 -3.16 -3.77
CA THR A 60 4.06 -3.34 -3.60
C THR A 60 4.47 -4.75 -3.98
N TYR A 61 3.69 -5.77 -3.59
CA TYR A 61 3.93 -7.15 -4.00
C TYR A 61 3.91 -7.31 -5.52
N ILE A 62 2.86 -6.82 -6.18
CA ILE A 62 2.69 -6.92 -7.63
C ILE A 62 3.77 -6.14 -8.38
N ALA A 63 4.25 -5.01 -7.84
CA ALA A 63 5.34 -4.23 -8.41
C ALA A 63 6.66 -5.02 -8.51
N THR A 64 6.84 -6.07 -7.72
CA THR A 64 8.00 -7.00 -7.86
C THR A 64 7.92 -7.90 -9.09
N LYS A 65 6.79 -7.89 -9.82
CA LYS A 65 6.56 -8.69 -11.04
C LYS A 65 6.87 -10.19 -10.84
N PRO A 66 6.25 -10.88 -9.87
CA PRO A 66 6.54 -12.28 -9.62
C PRO A 66 6.29 -13.12 -10.89
N LYS A 67 7.14 -14.12 -11.16
CA LYS A 67 7.11 -14.89 -12.42
C LYS A 67 5.73 -15.51 -12.71
N TRP A 68 5.09 -16.06 -11.68
CA TRP A 68 3.76 -16.65 -11.81
C TRP A 68 2.69 -15.61 -12.20
N PHE A 69 2.89 -14.36 -11.77
CA PHE A 69 1.96 -13.25 -11.98
C PHE A 69 2.05 -12.73 -13.42
N ILE A 70 3.25 -12.39 -13.89
CA ILE A 70 3.48 -11.92 -15.27
C ILE A 70 3.21 -13.03 -16.31
N LYS A 71 3.16 -14.30 -15.90
CA LYS A 71 2.70 -15.39 -16.75
C LYS A 71 1.19 -15.29 -17.06
N ARG A 72 0.39 -14.75 -16.14
CA ARG A 72 -1.09 -14.74 -16.19
C ARG A 72 -1.69 -13.37 -16.49
N TYR A 73 -0.99 -12.28 -16.19
CA TYR A 73 -1.47 -10.90 -16.32
C TYR A 73 -0.56 -10.06 -17.21
N ASN A 74 -1.16 -9.09 -17.92
CA ASN A 74 -0.45 -8.14 -18.75
C ASN A 74 0.17 -7.02 -17.88
N PRO A 75 1.51 -6.88 -17.80
CA PRO A 75 2.14 -5.87 -16.94
C PRO A 75 1.73 -4.43 -17.26
N ALA A 76 1.45 -4.08 -18.52
CA ALA A 76 1.10 -2.71 -18.89
C ALA A 76 -0.26 -2.30 -18.29
N GLU A 77 -1.27 -3.15 -18.44
CA GLU A 77 -2.61 -2.94 -17.86
C GLU A 77 -2.59 -2.96 -16.33
N MET A 78 -1.73 -3.78 -15.75
CA MET A 78 -1.53 -3.88 -14.31
C MET A 78 -1.04 -2.57 -13.70
N PHE A 79 -0.09 -1.90 -14.35
CA PHE A 79 0.38 -0.59 -13.89
C PHE A 79 -0.64 0.53 -14.10
N GLN A 80 -1.64 0.36 -14.99
CA GLN A 80 -2.79 1.29 -15.05
C GLN A 80 -3.60 1.23 -13.76
N ILE A 81 -3.93 0.02 -13.28
CA ILE A 81 -4.67 -0.15 -12.02
C ILE A 81 -3.82 0.31 -10.83
N HIS A 82 -2.52 0.02 -10.82
CA HIS A 82 -1.59 0.53 -9.80
C HIS A 82 -1.63 2.05 -9.69
N ARG A 83 -1.63 2.77 -10.82
CA ARG A 83 -1.72 4.23 -10.83
C ARG A 83 -3.02 4.74 -10.22
N ILE A 84 -4.15 4.15 -10.61
CA ILE A 84 -5.48 4.55 -10.09
C ILE A 84 -5.55 4.29 -8.58
N LEU A 85 -5.16 3.08 -8.15
CA LEU A 85 -5.16 2.71 -6.73
C LEU A 85 -4.20 3.60 -5.92
N GLY A 86 -3.03 3.95 -6.47
CA GLY A 86 -2.11 4.89 -5.83
C GLY A 86 -2.76 6.24 -5.52
N ILE A 87 -3.49 6.82 -6.48
CA ILE A 87 -4.19 8.11 -6.28
C ILE A 87 -5.32 7.96 -5.26
N VAL A 88 -6.20 6.97 -5.44
CA VAL A 88 -7.38 6.75 -4.57
C VAL A 88 -6.95 6.53 -3.12
N THR A 89 -5.91 5.73 -2.89
CA THR A 89 -5.45 5.42 -1.53
C THR A 89 -4.81 6.63 -0.85
N VAL A 90 -4.13 7.51 -1.59
CA VAL A 90 -3.62 8.78 -1.02
C VAL A 90 -4.77 9.69 -0.60
N VAL A 91 -5.84 9.80 -1.41
CA VAL A 91 -7.04 10.56 -1.02
C VAL A 91 -7.64 10.01 0.27
N LEU A 92 -7.79 8.69 0.40
CA LEU A 92 -8.29 8.06 1.62
C LEU A 92 -7.39 8.32 2.84
N VAL A 93 -6.06 8.32 2.66
CA VAL A 93 -5.11 8.66 3.74
C VAL A 93 -5.23 10.13 4.14
N CYS A 94 -5.45 11.06 3.20
CA CYS A 94 -5.71 12.46 3.52
C CYS A 94 -7.00 12.60 4.35
N ILE A 95 -8.06 11.85 4.01
CA ILE A 95 -9.30 11.83 4.80
C ILE A 95 -9.05 11.20 6.18
N HIS A 96 -8.30 10.10 6.25
CA HIS A 96 -7.90 9.47 7.52
C HIS A 96 -7.16 10.46 8.42
N TRP A 97 -6.21 11.20 7.84
CA TRP A 97 -5.46 12.24 8.52
C TRP A 97 -6.40 13.33 9.03
N TYR A 98 -7.27 13.88 8.19
CA TYR A 98 -8.28 14.88 8.60
C TYR A 98 -9.13 14.42 9.80
N VAL A 99 -9.53 13.14 9.84
CA VAL A 99 -10.40 12.59 10.89
C VAL A 99 -9.65 12.25 12.20
N TYR A 100 -8.35 11.92 12.13
CA TYR A 100 -7.57 11.41 13.28
C TYR A 100 -6.37 12.24 13.70
N PHE A 101 -5.94 13.24 12.94
CA PHE A 101 -4.64 13.90 13.11
C PHE A 101 -4.37 14.35 14.56
N LEU A 102 -5.29 15.11 15.15
CA LEU A 102 -5.13 15.60 16.53
C LEU A 102 -5.26 14.51 17.60
N LYS A 103 -5.93 13.38 17.29
CA LYS A 103 -6.05 12.25 18.22
C LYS A 103 -4.74 11.47 18.32
N ALA A 104 -3.96 11.43 17.25
CA ALA A 104 -2.69 10.72 17.19
C ALA A 104 -1.60 11.40 18.03
N VAL A 105 -1.67 12.72 18.28
CA VAL A 105 -0.68 13.48 19.07
C VAL A 105 -0.45 12.89 20.47
N LYS A 106 -1.46 12.22 21.05
CA LYS A 106 -1.36 11.55 22.35
C LYS A 106 -0.49 10.28 22.35
N SER A 107 -0.09 9.80 21.17
CA SER A 107 0.83 8.67 21.01
C SER A 107 2.01 9.10 20.14
N PRO A 108 3.20 9.35 20.69
CA PRO A 108 4.35 9.76 19.89
C PRO A 108 4.69 8.78 18.77
N LEU A 109 4.64 7.47 19.04
CA LEU A 109 4.89 6.43 18.05
C LEU A 109 3.81 6.42 16.95
N GLY A 110 2.54 6.57 17.34
CA GLY A 110 1.43 6.69 16.41
C GLY A 110 1.57 7.95 15.55
N PHE A 111 1.82 9.10 16.15
CA PHE A 111 1.95 10.36 15.43
C PHE A 111 3.10 10.34 14.42
N TRP A 112 4.32 10.04 14.86
CA TRP A 112 5.50 10.06 14.00
C TRP A 112 5.49 8.95 12.97
N GLY A 113 5.06 7.73 13.32
CA GLY A 113 4.88 6.65 12.34
C GLY A 113 3.89 7.04 11.24
N GLY A 114 2.76 7.67 11.62
CA GLY A 114 1.76 8.15 10.67
C GLY A 114 2.28 9.28 9.79
N TYR A 115 3.00 10.23 10.38
CA TYR A 115 3.61 11.35 9.66
C TYR A 115 4.64 10.88 8.63
N VAL A 116 5.60 10.04 9.05
CA VAL A 116 6.63 9.46 8.16
C VAL A 116 5.99 8.64 7.04
N SER A 117 4.95 7.86 7.35
CA SER A 117 4.21 7.09 6.36
C SER A 117 3.60 7.98 5.28
N THR A 118 2.84 8.99 5.69
CA THR A 118 2.15 9.90 4.77
C THR A 118 3.13 10.70 3.93
N VAL A 119 4.19 11.26 4.52
CA VAL A 119 5.20 12.02 3.78
C VAL A 119 5.92 11.14 2.76
N SER A 120 6.32 9.93 3.15
CA SER A 120 6.99 8.98 2.24
C SER A 120 6.10 8.60 1.05
N MET A 121 4.81 8.35 1.31
CA MET A 121 3.82 8.05 0.28
C MET A 121 3.58 9.24 -0.66
N LEU A 122 3.47 10.46 -0.13
CA LEU A 122 3.27 11.66 -0.95
C LEU A 122 4.46 11.92 -1.87
N ILE A 123 5.69 11.78 -1.36
CA ILE A 123 6.90 11.88 -2.20
C ILE A 123 6.87 10.80 -3.29
N ALA A 124 6.57 9.55 -2.93
CA ALA A 124 6.50 8.46 -3.90
C ALA A 124 5.42 8.68 -4.97
N LEU A 125 4.26 9.21 -4.60
CA LEU A 125 3.17 9.57 -5.52
C LEU A 125 3.59 10.68 -6.46
N VAL A 126 4.16 11.78 -5.95
CA VAL A 126 4.62 12.91 -6.76
C VAL A 126 5.62 12.42 -7.80
N PHE A 127 6.64 11.67 -7.40
CA PHE A 127 7.61 11.11 -8.34
C PHE A 127 6.99 10.10 -9.32
N GLY A 128 5.98 9.34 -8.89
CA GLY A 128 5.18 8.50 -9.78
C GLY A 128 4.45 9.30 -10.86
N ILE A 129 3.77 10.39 -10.48
CA ILE A 129 3.00 11.25 -11.40
C ILE A 129 3.94 12.01 -12.34
N LEU A 130 5.03 12.59 -11.81
CA LEU A 130 6.01 13.37 -12.58
C LEU A 130 6.63 12.55 -13.73
N TYR A 131 6.91 11.26 -13.51
CA TYR A 131 7.48 10.38 -14.53
C TYR A 131 6.45 9.74 -15.47
N LEU A 132 5.18 9.68 -15.08
CA LEU A 132 4.11 9.07 -15.86
C LEU A 132 3.27 10.09 -16.65
N THR A 133 3.49 11.39 -16.46
CA THR A 133 2.71 12.47 -17.08
C THR A 133 3.54 13.17 -18.17
N PRO A 134 3.22 13.00 -19.46
CA PRO A 134 4.04 13.50 -20.57
C PRO A 134 4.26 15.02 -20.54
N TRP A 135 3.27 15.81 -20.09
CA TRP A 135 3.35 17.28 -20.09
C TRP A 135 4.21 17.84 -18.94
N ILE A 136 4.32 17.09 -17.83
CA ILE A 136 5.22 17.43 -16.71
C ILE A 136 6.62 16.77 -16.91
N GLY A 137 6.73 15.87 -17.90
CA GLY A 137 7.92 15.09 -18.20
C GLY A 137 9.15 15.94 -18.54
N ASN A 138 8.99 17.19 -18.99
CA ASN A 138 10.12 18.11 -19.16
C ASN A 138 10.81 18.47 -17.83
N MET A 139 10.05 18.55 -16.74
CA MET A 139 10.58 18.83 -15.40
C MET A 139 11.26 17.59 -14.78
N ALA A 140 10.80 16.39 -15.15
CA ALA A 140 11.38 15.11 -14.72
C ALA A 140 12.72 14.78 -15.40
N LYS A 141 13.11 15.49 -16.48
CA LYS A 141 14.38 15.30 -17.20
C LYS A 141 15.62 15.63 -16.35
N SER A 142 15.48 16.44 -15.29
CA SER A 142 16.58 16.78 -14.37
C SER A 142 16.98 15.63 -13.44
N ILE A 143 16.12 14.63 -13.28
CA ILE A 143 16.36 13.47 -12.41
C ILE A 143 16.50 12.22 -13.30
N SER A 144 17.52 11.41 -13.04
CA SER A 144 17.66 10.14 -13.78
C SER A 144 16.52 9.18 -13.43
N ARG A 145 16.04 8.40 -14.41
CA ARG A 145 15.04 7.34 -14.19
C ARG A 145 15.40 6.40 -13.04
N LYS A 146 16.70 6.07 -12.88
CA LYS A 146 17.21 5.24 -11.78
C LYS A 146 16.96 5.88 -10.40
N LYS A 147 17.26 7.17 -10.26
CA LYS A 147 17.01 7.94 -9.03
C LYS A 147 15.51 8.01 -8.72
N ALA A 148 14.67 8.28 -9.72
CA ALA A 148 13.23 8.35 -9.51
C ALA A 148 12.60 7.01 -9.11
N ILE A 149 13.03 5.91 -9.72
CA ILE A 149 12.61 4.57 -9.30
C ILE A 149 13.01 4.35 -7.83
N TRP A 150 14.21 4.76 -7.43
CA TRP A 150 14.67 4.62 -6.05
C TRP A 150 13.84 5.47 -5.07
N ILE A 151 13.54 6.73 -5.42
CA ILE A 151 12.66 7.60 -4.62
C ILE A 151 11.26 7.02 -4.52
N HIS A 152 10.71 6.44 -5.59
CA HIS A 152 9.41 5.77 -5.53
C HIS A 152 9.40 4.55 -4.57
N ARG A 153 10.56 3.96 -4.26
CA ARG A 153 10.68 2.90 -3.23
C ARG A 153 10.50 3.41 -1.81
N LEU A 154 10.39 4.72 -1.59
CA LEU A 154 9.91 5.26 -0.30
C LEU A 154 8.53 4.73 0.08
N ASN A 155 7.75 4.17 -0.86
CA ASN A 155 6.56 3.39 -0.53
C ASN A 155 6.83 2.22 0.44
N LEU A 156 8.02 1.61 0.40
CA LEU A 156 8.41 0.59 1.37
C LEU A 156 8.60 1.19 2.77
N VAL A 157 9.22 2.37 2.84
CA VAL A 157 9.34 3.14 4.10
C VAL A 157 7.96 3.52 4.61
N ALA A 158 7.03 3.90 3.73
CA ALA A 158 5.67 4.21 4.10
C ALA A 158 4.96 3.01 4.75
N ILE A 159 5.09 1.82 4.19
CA ILE A 159 4.53 0.58 4.75
C ILE A 159 5.11 0.26 6.13
N ILE A 160 6.43 0.38 6.30
CA ILE A 160 7.09 0.14 7.59
C ILE A 160 6.63 1.17 8.64
N ALA A 161 6.59 2.45 8.26
CA ALA A 161 6.14 3.53 9.14
C ALA A 161 4.64 3.40 9.50
N ALA A 162 3.80 2.95 8.57
CA ALA A 162 2.40 2.63 8.83
C ALA A 162 2.25 1.45 9.81
N ASN A 163 3.17 0.48 9.77
CA ASN A 163 3.16 -0.60 10.75
C ASN A 163 3.47 -0.07 12.16
N ILE A 164 4.53 0.73 12.29
CA ILE A 164 4.90 1.42 13.54
C ILE A 164 3.76 2.33 14.05
N HIS A 165 3.09 3.04 13.15
CA HIS A 165 1.92 3.88 13.45
C HIS A 165 0.83 3.09 14.18
N VAL A 166 0.46 1.90 13.69
CA VAL A 166 -0.58 1.06 14.28
C VAL A 166 -0.16 0.53 15.65
N HIS A 167 1.10 0.11 15.80
CA HIS A 167 1.68 -0.31 17.09
C HIS A 167 1.63 0.79 18.15
N GLY A 168 1.67 2.05 17.74
CA GLY A 168 1.59 3.21 18.63
C GLY A 168 0.25 3.34 19.36
N PHE A 169 -0.80 2.68 18.88
CA PHE A 169 -2.11 2.74 19.52
C PHE A 169 -2.33 1.54 20.42
N GLY A 170 -2.21 1.74 21.74
CA GLY A 170 -2.28 0.68 22.75
C GLY A 170 -3.53 -0.21 22.72
N ARG A 171 -4.64 0.23 22.09
CA ARG A 171 -5.80 -0.64 21.84
C ARG A 171 -5.58 -1.55 20.63
N LEU A 172 -5.15 -0.99 19.50
CA LEU A 172 -4.93 -1.74 18.26
C LEU A 172 -3.79 -2.74 18.43
N SER A 173 -2.70 -2.34 19.09
CA SER A 173 -1.52 -3.18 19.30
C SER A 173 -1.76 -4.42 20.16
N LYS A 174 -2.89 -4.48 20.87
CA LYS A 174 -3.31 -5.63 21.70
C LYS A 174 -4.40 -6.47 21.05
N MET A 175 -4.90 -6.10 19.87
CA MET A 175 -5.98 -6.84 19.22
C MET A 175 -5.47 -8.16 18.63
N VAL A 176 -6.03 -9.27 19.12
CA VAL A 176 -5.78 -10.61 18.60
C VAL A 176 -7.04 -11.09 17.87
N PRO A 177 -6.94 -11.61 16.62
CA PRO A 177 -5.71 -11.92 15.88
C PRO A 177 -5.24 -10.82 14.91
N PHE A 178 -5.83 -9.60 14.96
CA PHE A 178 -5.48 -8.50 14.05
C PHE A 178 -3.98 -8.19 14.00
N MET A 179 -3.37 -7.91 15.15
CA MET A 179 -1.99 -7.42 15.22
C MET A 179 -0.97 -8.46 14.70
N PRO A 180 -1.03 -9.76 15.10
CA PRO A 180 -0.17 -10.78 14.52
C PRO A 180 -0.30 -10.93 12.99
N VAL A 181 -1.53 -10.94 12.46
CA VAL A 181 -1.76 -11.05 11.01
C VAL A 181 -1.20 -9.84 10.27
N PHE A 182 -1.42 -8.65 10.82
CA PHE A 182 -0.90 -7.40 10.29
C PHE A 182 0.63 -7.39 10.24
N ASP A 183 1.31 -7.83 11.30
CA ASP A 183 2.77 -7.90 11.36
C ASP A 183 3.34 -8.94 10.41
N VAL A 184 2.81 -10.16 10.41
CA VAL A 184 3.30 -11.24 9.54
C VAL A 184 3.20 -10.83 8.07
N LEU A 185 2.07 -10.26 7.65
CA LEU A 185 1.91 -9.80 6.26
C LEU A 185 2.81 -8.61 5.92
N THR A 186 3.00 -7.67 6.85
CA THR A 186 3.94 -6.56 6.68
C THR A 186 5.36 -7.09 6.46
N TYR A 187 5.86 -7.87 7.41
CA TYR A 187 7.26 -8.29 7.44
C TYR A 187 7.56 -9.29 6.34
N ALA A 188 6.66 -10.22 6.05
CA ALA A 188 6.81 -11.12 4.91
C ALA A 188 6.96 -10.35 3.59
N LEU A 189 6.13 -9.31 3.37
CA LEU A 189 6.23 -8.47 2.19
C LEU A 189 7.53 -7.67 2.16
N VAL A 190 7.91 -7.02 3.26
CA VAL A 190 9.11 -6.19 3.35
C VAL A 190 10.36 -7.02 3.08
N ILE A 191 10.49 -8.17 3.75
CA ILE A 191 11.61 -9.11 3.57
C ILE A 191 11.66 -9.58 2.11
N TYR A 192 10.52 -10.01 1.56
CA TYR A 192 10.43 -10.46 0.17
C TYR A 192 10.83 -9.35 -0.82
N TYR A 193 10.37 -8.12 -0.60
CA TYR A 193 10.69 -6.98 -1.46
C TYR A 193 12.19 -6.66 -1.41
N ILE A 194 12.80 -6.63 -0.22
CA ILE A 194 14.22 -6.39 -0.03
C ILE A 194 15.04 -7.47 -0.73
N TYR A 195 14.71 -8.75 -0.54
CA TYR A 195 15.33 -9.87 -1.25
C TYR A 195 15.25 -9.69 -2.77
N TRP A 196 14.06 -9.33 -3.29
CA TRP A 196 13.86 -9.05 -4.70
C TRP A 196 14.73 -7.89 -5.22
N MET A 197 14.92 -6.83 -4.43
CA MET A 197 15.78 -5.71 -4.82
C MET A 197 17.25 -6.13 -5.00
N PHE A 198 17.75 -7.01 -4.14
CA PHE A 198 19.13 -7.49 -4.22
C PHE A 198 19.33 -8.45 -5.40
N LYS A 199 18.33 -9.28 -5.71
CA LYS A 199 18.37 -10.21 -6.84
C LYS A 199 18.29 -9.53 -8.22
N GLN A 200 17.78 -8.31 -8.29
CA GLN A 200 17.68 -7.52 -9.53
C GLN A 200 19.00 -6.82 -9.91
N LYS A 201 20.01 -6.83 -9.02
CA LYS A 201 21.38 -6.39 -9.32
C LYS A 201 22.15 -7.53 -9.95
#